data_AF-A0A7K2JIZ6-F1
#
_entry.id   AF-A0A7K2JIZ6-F1
#
_cell.length_a   1.000
_cell.length_b   1.000
_cell.length_c   1.000
_cell.angle_alpha   90.00
_cell.angle_beta   90.00
_cell.angle_gamma   90.00
#
_symmetry.space_group_name_H-M   'P 1'
#
loop_
_entity.id
_entity.type
_entity.pdbx_description
1 polymer ?
#
loop_
_entity_poly.entity_id
_entity_poly.type
_entity_poly.pdbx_seq_one_letter_code
_entity_poly.pdbx_strand_id
1 'polypeptide(L)' 'APALAAAGGRLLHAGNGTALAGLFTAGGWSHPGGGLPHAGMSGALVAGLVVEGPDFRGSQ' A
#
# COMPACT_ATOMS: atom_id res chain seq x y z
N ALA A 1 -18.34 -17.75 -5.95
CA ALA A 1 -17.92 -16.95 -4.78
C ALA A 1 -16.68 -16.16 -5.18
N PRO A 2 -16.50 -14.87 -4.81
CA PRO A 2 -15.30 -14.17 -5.25
C PRO A 2 -14.13 -14.70 -4.41
N ALA A 3 -13.24 -15.45 -5.05
CA ALA A 3 -11.97 -15.85 -4.48
C ALA A 3 -10.90 -14.94 -5.07
N LEU A 4 -10.59 -13.83 -4.39
CA LEU A 4 -9.45 -12.98 -4.77
C LEU A 4 -8.50 -12.79 -3.59
N ALA A 5 -8.02 -13.89 -3.04
CA ALA A 5 -6.96 -13.86 -2.03
C ALA A 5 -5.58 -14.15 -2.63
N ALA A 6 -5.37 -14.01 -3.95
CA ALA A 6 -4.03 -14.00 -4.56
C ALA A 6 -3.08 -15.10 -4.01
N ALA A 7 -3.50 -16.37 -4.04
CA ALA A 7 -2.77 -17.49 -3.42
C ALA A 7 -2.42 -17.29 -1.92
N GLY A 8 -3.40 -16.88 -1.10
CA GLY A 8 -3.20 -16.59 0.32
C GLY A 8 -2.46 -15.27 0.60
N GLY A 9 -2.52 -14.32 -0.33
CA GLY A 9 -1.84 -13.03 -0.29
C GLY A 9 -0.48 -13.03 -0.98
N ARG A 10 0.01 -14.19 -1.43
CA ARG A 10 1.37 -14.34 -1.97
C ARG A 10 1.59 -13.69 -3.34
N LEU A 11 0.52 -13.42 -4.09
CA LEU A 11 0.60 -12.66 -5.35
C LEU A 11 0.22 -11.18 -5.16
N LEU A 12 -0.05 -10.73 -3.94
CA LEU A 12 -0.26 -9.31 -3.67
C LEU A 12 1.08 -8.57 -3.59
N HIS A 13 1.09 -7.33 -4.04
CA HIS A 13 2.17 -6.42 -3.70
C HIS A 13 2.25 -6.23 -2.18
N ALA A 14 3.46 -6.07 -1.66
CA ALA A 14 3.67 -5.76 -0.26
C ALA A 14 2.91 -4.48 0.12
N GLY A 15 2.32 -4.47 1.31
CA GLY A 15 1.72 -3.27 1.87
C GLY A 15 2.77 -2.16 2.05
N ASN A 16 2.32 -0.91 2.16
CA ASN A 16 3.21 0.24 2.27
C ASN A 16 3.91 0.33 3.63
N GLY A 17 3.48 -0.44 4.64
CA GLY A 17 4.15 -0.53 5.95
C GLY A 17 5.19 -1.66 5.99
N THR A 18 6.26 -1.44 6.74
CA THR A 18 7.26 -2.49 7.02
C THR A 18 7.16 -2.99 8.46
N ALA A 19 7.94 -4.01 8.80
CA ALA A 19 8.06 -4.46 10.18
C ALA A 19 8.76 -3.43 11.10
N LEU A 20 9.50 -2.47 10.52
CA LEU A 20 10.10 -1.37 11.27
C LEU A 20 9.09 -0.23 11.37
N ALA A 21 8.73 0.14 12.61
CA ALA A 21 7.81 1.23 12.85
C ALA A 21 8.33 2.55 12.25
N GLY A 22 7.45 3.25 11.53
CA GLY A 22 7.78 4.51 10.85
C GLY A 22 8.54 4.37 9.52
N LEU A 23 8.90 3.15 9.10
CA LEU A 23 9.45 2.90 7.77
C LEU A 23 8.36 2.41 6.82
N PHE A 24 8.23 3.11 5.69
CA PHE A 24 7.24 2.86 4.65
C PHE A 24 7.86 2.67 3.27
N THR A 25 7.19 1.91 2.40
CA THR A 25 7.56 1.71 1.00
C THR A 25 6.54 2.34 0.06
N ALA A 26 7.05 2.98 -1.00
CA ALA A 26 6.23 3.61 -2.02
C ALA A 26 6.70 3.25 -3.44
N GLY A 27 5.79 3.38 -4.41
CA GLY A 27 6.09 3.19 -5.83
C GLY A 27 5.67 1.82 -6.38
N GLY A 28 6.10 1.51 -7.60
CA GLY A 28 5.53 0.42 -8.42
C GLY A 28 5.69 -1.01 -7.90
N TRP A 29 6.48 -1.23 -6.85
CA TRP A 29 6.64 -2.52 -6.19
C TRP A 29 5.84 -2.63 -4.89
N SER A 30 5.28 -1.52 -4.41
CA SER A 30 4.40 -1.45 -3.24
C SER A 30 2.94 -1.45 -3.68
N HIS A 31 2.04 -1.79 -2.77
CA HIS A 31 0.61 -1.58 -2.99
C HIS A 31 0.32 -0.12 -3.38
N PRO A 32 -0.58 0.15 -4.35
CA PRO A 32 -1.43 -0.78 -5.10
C PRO A 32 -0.78 -1.54 -6.28
N GLY A 33 0.46 -1.23 -6.66
CA GLY A 33 1.22 -1.98 -7.67
C GLY A 33 1.88 -1.11 -8.74
N GLY A 34 2.22 -1.72 -9.87
CA GLY A 34 3.03 -1.11 -10.93
C GLY A 34 2.32 -0.03 -11.77
N GLY A 35 3.13 0.80 -12.43
CA GLY A 35 2.69 1.87 -13.34
C GLY A 35 2.66 3.27 -12.69
N LEU A 36 2.75 4.31 -13.52
CA LEU A 36 2.83 5.71 -13.05
C LEU A 36 1.66 6.14 -12.16
N PRO A 37 0.38 5.81 -12.47
CA PRO A 37 -0.73 6.18 -11.59
C PRO A 37 -0.63 5.54 -10.20
N HIS A 38 -0.27 4.25 -10.15
CA HIS A 38 -0.14 3.51 -8.89
C HIS A 38 1.06 3.95 -8.07
N ALA A 39 2.17 4.38 -8.71
CA ALA A 39 3.27 4.99 -7.99
C ALA A 39 2.87 6.30 -7.29
N GLY A 40 2.08 7.15 -7.97
CA GLY A 40 1.52 8.36 -7.36
C GLY A 40 0.55 8.06 -6.22
N MET A 41 -0.38 7.12 -6.41
CA MET A 41 -1.31 6.69 -5.37
C MET A 41 -0.58 6.09 -4.15
N SER A 42 0.43 5.27 -4.39
CA SER A 42 1.26 4.70 -3.31
C SER A 42 1.94 5.80 -2.49
N GLY A 43 2.45 6.85 -3.14
CA GLY A 43 3.00 8.02 -2.44
C GLY A 43 1.96 8.76 -1.60
N ALA A 44 0.75 8.96 -2.14
CA ALA A 44 -0.35 9.59 -1.40
C ALA A 44 -0.79 8.77 -0.18
N LEU A 45 -0.83 7.43 -0.31
CA LEU A 45 -1.15 6.54 0.82
C LEU A 45 -0.09 6.62 1.92
N VAL A 46 1.19 6.60 1.57
CA VAL A 46 2.28 6.77 2.54
C VAL A 46 2.21 8.13 3.22
N ALA A 47 1.88 9.20 2.50
CA ALA A 47 1.69 10.51 3.10
C ALA A 47 0.57 10.51 4.15
N GLY A 48 -0.57 9.89 3.85
CA GLY A 48 -1.67 9.71 4.81
C GLY A 48 -1.25 8.90 6.05
N LEU A 49 -0.53 7.80 5.88
CA LEU A 49 0.00 6.99 6.99
C LEU A 49 0.99 7.76 7.87
N VAL A 50 1.81 8.64 7.27
CA VAL A 50 2.77 9.47 8.01
C VAL A 50 2.06 10.56 8.82
N VAL A 51 1.02 11.17 8.26
CA VAL A 51 0.32 12.32 8.88
C VAL A 51 -0.76 11.87 9.86
N GLU A 52 -1.57 10.88 9.49
CA GLU A 52 -2.76 10.44 10.21
C GLU A 52 -2.55 9.12 10.97
N GLY A 53 -1.45 8.41 10.72
CA GLY A 53 -1.10 7.17 11.39
C GLY A 53 -1.75 5.93 10.78
N PRO A 54 -1.67 4.78 11.48
CA PRO A 54 -2.03 3.46 10.92
C PRO A 54 -3.53 3.27 10.63
N ASP A 55 -4.39 4.13 11.18
CA ASP A 55 -5.84 4.07 10.97
C ASP A 55 -6.32 4.80 9.71
N PHE A 56 -5.40 5.47 8.99
CA PHE A 56 -5.69 6.13 7.72
C PHE A 56 -6.32 5.15 6.71
N ARG A 57 -7.39 5.59 6.03
CA ARG A 57 -8.13 4.77 5.04
C ARG A 57 -8.21 5.36 3.63
N GLY A 58 -7.51 6.45 3.35
CA GLY A 58 -7.66 7.20 2.09
C GLY A 58 -8.73 8.28 2.18
N SER A 59 -8.93 8.98 1.06
CA SER A 59 -10.03 9.94 0.89
C SER A 59 -11.36 9.19 0.72
N GLN A 60 -12.40 9.65 1.42
CA GLN A 60 -13.78 9.19 1.27
C GLN A 60 -14.42 9.67 -0.03
#